data_AF-A0A6C0U1E0-F1
#
_entry.id   AF-A0A6C0U1E0-F1
#
_cell.length_a   1.000
_cell.length_b   1.000
_cell.length_c   1.000
_cell.angle_alpha   90.00
_cell.angle_beta   90.00
_cell.angle_gamma   90.00
#
_symmetry.space_group_name_H-M   'P 1'
#
loop_
_entity.id
_entity.type
_entity.pdbx_description
1 polymer ?
#
loop_
_entity_poly.entity_id
_entity_poly.type
_entity_poly.pdbx_seq_one_letter_code
_entity_poly.pdbx_strand_id
1 'polypeptide(L)'
;MKKIAATCMLLLASCLAWADDEASRVEVARELYAAFGAGDMPRILSLFSPEVEFIFHGPEHILPQAGVYKGREGVQDFFVRIADNFQLQRVEQKAFSASGKRVYVPGWEEGFSIATGGYYRADWVHILTIEEGQIVRFEEVTDSGEIAEALAPADPERGKAYYTTCLACHGAQGEGNSNMHAPRLTLQEPEYIVRQLRHFRQMVRGGVQDFYGWQMNGRAAALPGDRALRDVAAYIDTLPDSYQAGEFDGDASSGERIYRQTCAACHGARAEGLSELQSPALRGLEGGYLLLQLENFASGLRGAHPDDQAGATMRAAMEVLDSEQAMKNVTSYIVSLTAAEVL
;
A
#
# COMPACT_ATOMS: atom_id res chain seq x y z
N MET A 1 53.14 -25.05 32.01
CA MET A 1 52.98 -23.80 31.23
C MET A 1 53.02 -24.01 29.72
N LYS A 2 54.05 -24.63 29.12
CA LYS A 2 54.12 -24.86 27.66
C LYS A 2 52.95 -25.68 27.05
N LYS A 3 52.41 -26.67 27.78
CA LYS A 3 51.23 -27.45 27.32
C LYS A 3 49.91 -26.69 27.35
N ILE A 4 49.74 -25.73 28.28
CA ILE A 4 48.51 -24.92 28.40
C ILE A 4 48.47 -23.83 27.32
N ALA A 5 49.63 -23.22 27.00
CA ALA A 5 49.74 -22.25 25.91
C ALA A 5 49.44 -22.85 24.53
N ALA A 6 49.86 -24.10 24.28
CA ALA A 6 49.57 -24.81 23.03
C ALA A 6 48.06 -25.13 22.86
N THR A 7 47.38 -25.52 23.94
CA THR A 7 45.93 -25.77 23.92
C THR A 7 45.10 -24.49 23.75
N CYS A 8 45.50 -23.37 24.37
CA CYS A 8 44.86 -22.06 24.12
C CYS A 8 45.08 -21.54 22.69
N MET A 9 46.26 -21.75 22.09
CA MET A 9 46.51 -21.39 20.69
C MET A 9 45.68 -22.21 19.69
N LEU A 10 45.47 -23.50 19.96
CA LEU A 10 44.60 -24.35 19.13
C LEU A 10 43.13 -23.93 19.21
N LEU A 11 42.64 -23.59 20.41
CA LEU A 11 41.28 -23.06 20.61
C LEU A 11 41.08 -21.70 19.93
N LEU A 12 42.07 -20.80 19.98
CA LEU A 12 42.02 -19.51 19.29
C LEU A 12 42.07 -19.66 17.77
N ALA A 13 42.87 -20.58 17.24
CA ALA A 13 42.93 -20.86 15.79
C ALA A 13 41.62 -21.45 15.26
N SER A 14 40.96 -22.35 16.00
CA SER A 14 39.64 -22.87 15.63
C SER A 14 38.55 -21.80 15.69
N CYS A 15 38.59 -20.90 16.69
CA CYS A 15 37.65 -19.78 16.76
C CYS A 15 37.86 -18.77 15.62
N LEU A 16 39.11 -18.51 15.23
CA LEU A 16 39.43 -17.64 14.09
C LEU A 16 38.99 -18.26 12.76
N ALA A 17 39.27 -19.54 12.52
CA ALA A 17 38.79 -20.23 11.32
C ALA A 17 37.26 -20.30 11.23
N TRP A 18 36.57 -20.53 12.36
CA TRP A 18 35.10 -20.45 12.40
C TRP A 18 34.57 -19.06 12.09
N ALA A 19 35.23 -18.01 12.61
CA ALA A 19 34.83 -16.63 12.33
C ALA A 19 35.08 -16.26 10.85
N ASP A 20 36.18 -16.72 10.25
CA ASP A 20 36.50 -16.50 8.84
C ASP A 20 35.50 -17.21 7.91
N ASP A 21 35.13 -18.46 8.23
CA ASP A 21 34.10 -19.21 7.49
C ASP A 21 32.72 -18.54 7.58
N GLU A 22 32.34 -18.04 8.76
CA GLU A 22 31.07 -17.33 8.95
C GLU A 22 31.05 -15.98 8.20
N ALA A 23 32.16 -15.24 8.19
CA ALA A 23 32.29 -13.99 7.44
C ALA A 23 32.12 -14.22 5.93
N SER A 24 32.78 -15.24 5.37
CA SER A 24 32.65 -15.61 3.96
C SER A 24 31.20 -15.96 3.58
N ARG A 25 30.45 -16.65 4.46
CA ARG A 25 29.03 -16.96 4.22
C ARG A 25 28.15 -15.72 4.24
N VAL A 26 28.45 -14.76 5.13
CA VAL A 26 27.77 -13.46 5.14
C VAL A 26 28.02 -12.71 3.84
N GLU A 27 29.23 -12.80 3.25
CA GLU A 27 29.52 -12.20 1.94
C GLU A 27 28.66 -12.81 0.83
N VAL A 28 28.53 -14.14 0.76
CA VAL A 28 27.64 -14.82 -0.20
C VAL A 28 26.19 -14.33 -0.05
N ALA A 29 25.71 -14.20 1.19
CA ALA A 29 24.38 -13.65 1.43
C ALA A 29 24.27 -12.18 0.99
N ARG A 30 25.27 -11.33 1.26
CA ARG A 30 25.28 -9.94 0.79
C ARG A 30 25.26 -9.84 -0.73
N GLU A 31 26.01 -10.69 -1.41
CA GLU A 31 26.00 -10.77 -2.88
C GLU A 31 24.62 -11.15 -3.42
N LEU A 32 23.92 -12.08 -2.76
CA LEU A 32 22.55 -12.45 -3.12
C LEU A 32 21.62 -11.23 -3.07
N TYR A 33 21.62 -10.48 -1.97
CA TYR A 33 20.77 -9.28 -1.85
C TYR A 33 21.17 -8.15 -2.79
N ALA A 34 22.47 -7.98 -3.05
CA ALA A 34 22.94 -7.03 -4.06
C ALA A 34 22.42 -7.41 -5.46
N ALA A 35 22.44 -8.70 -5.81
CA ALA A 35 21.91 -9.19 -7.08
C ALA A 35 20.38 -9.02 -7.17
N PHE A 36 19.63 -9.24 -6.07
CA PHE A 36 18.20 -8.91 -6.01
C PHE A 36 17.93 -7.42 -6.24
N GLY A 37 18.66 -6.53 -5.54
CA GLY A 37 18.52 -5.09 -5.72
C GLY A 37 18.85 -4.60 -7.14
N ALA A 38 19.67 -5.35 -7.87
CA ALA A 38 20.02 -5.08 -9.27
C ALA A 38 19.10 -5.77 -10.29
N GLY A 39 18.20 -6.67 -9.86
CA GLY A 39 17.39 -7.49 -10.77
C GLY A 39 18.20 -8.51 -11.59
N ASP A 40 19.39 -8.91 -11.13
CA ASP A 40 20.30 -9.80 -11.86
C ASP A 40 19.97 -11.27 -11.58
N MET A 41 18.92 -11.78 -12.27
CA MET A 41 18.49 -13.17 -12.13
C MET A 41 19.59 -14.20 -12.46
N PRO A 42 20.40 -14.05 -13.52
CA PRO A 42 21.54 -14.94 -13.76
C PRO A 42 22.51 -14.99 -12.57
N ARG A 43 22.83 -13.84 -11.96
CA ARG A 43 23.68 -13.80 -10.77
C ARG A 43 23.03 -14.47 -9.57
N ILE A 44 21.75 -14.19 -9.30
CA ILE A 44 20.98 -14.83 -8.23
C ILE A 44 21.07 -16.35 -8.36
N LEU A 45 20.71 -16.90 -9.51
CA LEU A 45 20.71 -18.35 -9.76
C LEU A 45 22.11 -18.97 -9.66
N SER A 46 23.17 -18.21 -9.96
CA SER A 46 24.56 -18.69 -9.85
C SER A 46 25.01 -18.95 -8.40
N LEU A 47 24.43 -18.23 -7.43
CA LEU A 47 24.75 -18.34 -6.01
C LEU A 47 24.10 -19.57 -5.36
N PHE A 48 23.04 -20.10 -5.96
CA PHE A 48 22.39 -21.32 -5.52
C PHE A 48 23.10 -22.56 -6.07
N SER A 49 23.21 -23.61 -5.26
CA SER A 49 23.70 -24.92 -5.73
C SER A 49 22.72 -25.52 -6.76
N PRO A 50 23.18 -26.38 -7.68
CA PRO A 50 22.29 -27.04 -8.64
C PRO A 50 21.18 -27.87 -8.00
N GLU A 51 21.40 -28.36 -6.78
CA GLU A 51 20.49 -29.21 -6.00
C GLU A 51 19.83 -28.48 -4.82
N VAL A 52 19.82 -27.14 -4.83
CA VAL A 52 19.28 -26.36 -3.71
C VAL A 52 17.85 -26.75 -3.36
N GLU A 53 17.53 -26.77 -2.07
CA GLU A 53 16.17 -26.80 -1.57
C GLU A 53 15.77 -25.40 -1.11
N PHE A 54 14.81 -24.78 -1.81
CA PHE A 54 14.26 -23.48 -1.47
C PHE A 54 12.86 -23.66 -0.89
N ILE A 55 12.60 -23.11 0.28
CA ILE A 55 11.37 -23.36 1.04
C ILE A 55 10.76 -22.05 1.46
N PHE A 56 9.50 -21.87 1.12
CA PHE A 56 8.67 -20.81 1.67
C PHE A 56 7.67 -21.44 2.63
N HIS A 57 7.79 -21.13 3.93
CA HIS A 57 6.94 -21.72 4.96
C HIS A 57 5.57 -21.06 4.97
N GLY A 58 4.51 -21.87 4.89
CA GLY A 58 3.14 -21.39 5.02
C GLY A 58 2.09 -22.38 4.49
N PRO A 59 0.80 -22.06 4.65
CA PRO A 59 -0.28 -22.89 4.12
C PRO A 59 -0.37 -22.80 2.59
N GLU A 60 0.05 -23.85 1.87
CA GLU A 60 0.05 -23.92 0.38
C GLU A 60 -1.33 -23.71 -0.26
N HIS A 61 -2.41 -23.99 0.47
CA HIS A 61 -3.78 -23.78 0.00
C HIS A 61 -4.25 -22.32 0.10
N ILE A 62 -3.45 -21.45 0.72
CA ILE A 62 -3.74 -20.02 0.88
C ILE A 62 -2.66 -19.18 0.19
N LEU A 63 -1.38 -19.52 0.41
CA LEU A 63 -0.25 -18.77 -0.13
C LEU A 63 0.24 -19.42 -1.43
N PRO A 64 0.10 -18.76 -2.60
CA PRO A 64 0.45 -19.35 -3.89
C PRO A 64 1.96 -19.64 -4.06
N GLN A 65 2.80 -18.98 -3.26
CA GLN A 65 4.25 -19.15 -3.21
C GLN A 65 4.72 -20.15 -2.15
N ALA A 66 3.87 -20.60 -1.23
CA ALA A 66 4.29 -21.54 -0.19
C ALA A 66 4.62 -22.92 -0.77
N GLY A 67 5.59 -23.60 -0.17
CA GLY A 67 6.01 -24.95 -0.57
C GLY A 67 7.52 -25.10 -0.73
N VAL A 68 7.91 -26.20 -1.36
CA VAL A 68 9.31 -26.59 -1.58
C VAL A 68 9.64 -26.57 -3.07
N TYR A 69 10.67 -25.82 -3.41
CA TYR A 69 11.20 -25.64 -4.76
C TYR A 69 12.60 -26.25 -4.84
N LYS A 70 12.86 -27.04 -5.88
CA LYS A 70 14.09 -27.82 -6.00
C LYS A 70 14.94 -27.39 -7.18
N GLY A 71 16.24 -27.23 -6.94
CA GLY A 71 17.21 -26.78 -7.92
C GLY A 71 16.97 -25.34 -8.39
N ARG A 72 17.84 -24.89 -9.29
CA ARG A 72 17.81 -23.50 -9.80
C ARG A 72 16.52 -23.19 -10.58
N GLU A 73 15.97 -24.18 -11.27
CA GLU A 73 14.68 -24.05 -11.98
C GLU A 73 13.54 -23.80 -10.98
N GLY A 74 13.47 -24.55 -9.88
CA GLY A 74 12.49 -24.31 -8.83
C GLY A 74 12.63 -22.92 -8.19
N VAL A 75 13.86 -22.43 -7.99
CA VAL A 75 14.08 -21.07 -7.49
C VAL A 75 13.53 -20.03 -8.47
N GLN A 76 13.71 -20.24 -9.77
CA GLN A 76 13.14 -19.35 -10.79
C GLN A 76 11.61 -19.40 -10.78
N ASP A 77 11.00 -20.58 -10.67
CA ASP A 77 9.54 -20.76 -10.57
C ASP A 77 8.95 -20.03 -9.35
N PHE A 78 9.65 -20.04 -8.22
CA PHE A 78 9.25 -19.27 -7.03
C PHE A 78 9.13 -17.78 -7.35
N PHE A 79 10.13 -17.18 -8.00
CA PHE A 79 10.10 -15.76 -8.35
C PHE A 79 9.01 -15.41 -9.37
N VAL A 80 8.74 -16.30 -10.33
CA VAL A 80 7.61 -16.13 -11.26
C VAL A 80 6.28 -16.12 -10.48
N ARG A 81 6.09 -17.04 -9.53
CA ARG A 81 4.88 -17.06 -8.69
C ARG A 81 4.71 -15.78 -7.88
N ILE A 82 5.79 -15.22 -7.33
CA ILE A 82 5.73 -13.93 -6.64
C ILE A 82 5.28 -12.84 -7.60
N ALA A 83 5.90 -12.73 -8.79
CA ALA A 83 5.59 -11.70 -9.78
C ALA A 83 4.16 -11.81 -10.33
N ASP A 84 3.61 -13.02 -10.48
CA ASP A 84 2.26 -13.27 -10.97
C ASP A 84 1.17 -12.92 -9.94
N ASN A 85 1.50 -12.91 -8.64
CA ASN A 85 0.51 -12.78 -7.57
C ASN A 85 0.63 -11.47 -6.77
N PHE A 86 1.81 -10.83 -6.77
CA PHE A 86 2.09 -9.67 -5.91
C PHE A 86 2.77 -8.54 -6.66
N GLN A 87 2.31 -7.33 -6.38
CA GLN A 87 2.99 -6.09 -6.71
C GLN A 87 3.79 -5.62 -5.49
N LEU A 88 5.06 -6.06 -5.40
CA LEU A 88 5.98 -5.62 -4.35
C LEU A 88 6.31 -4.14 -4.52
N GLN A 89 6.25 -3.39 -3.41
CA GLN A 89 6.57 -1.96 -3.40
C GLN A 89 7.89 -1.67 -2.71
N ARG A 90 8.11 -2.30 -1.55
CA ARG A 90 9.32 -2.09 -0.76
C ARG A 90 9.73 -3.38 -0.07
N VAL A 91 11.02 -3.64 -0.10
CA VAL A 91 11.67 -4.75 0.59
C VAL A 91 12.90 -4.19 1.27
N GLU A 92 13.10 -4.53 2.53
CA GLU A 92 14.23 -4.03 3.31
C GLU A 92 14.80 -5.12 4.22
N GLN A 93 16.06 -5.46 3.99
CA GLN A 93 16.86 -6.31 4.84
C GLN A 93 17.45 -5.50 6.02
N LYS A 94 17.37 -6.04 7.24
CA LYS A 94 17.79 -5.34 8.46
C LYS A 94 19.23 -5.66 8.86
N ALA A 95 19.64 -6.92 8.78
CA ALA A 95 20.95 -7.36 9.26
C ALA A 95 21.38 -8.68 8.63
N PHE A 96 22.67 -9.02 8.76
CA PHE A 96 23.20 -10.35 8.46
C PHE A 96 23.83 -10.91 9.73
N SER A 97 23.52 -12.16 10.05
CA SER A 97 24.15 -12.88 11.17
C SER A 97 24.41 -14.32 10.77
N ALA A 98 25.50 -14.91 11.23
CA ALA A 98 25.86 -16.28 10.92
C ALA A 98 26.02 -17.13 12.18
N SER A 99 25.77 -18.42 12.03
CA SER A 99 26.09 -19.45 13.03
C SER A 99 26.36 -20.77 12.31
N GLY A 100 27.61 -21.20 12.36
CA GLY A 100 28.08 -22.38 11.63
C GLY A 100 27.86 -22.24 10.12
N LYS A 101 27.07 -23.16 9.55
CA LYS A 101 26.74 -23.14 8.11
C LYS A 101 25.57 -22.20 7.75
N ARG A 102 24.86 -21.65 8.74
CA ARG A 102 23.61 -20.91 8.53
C ARG A 102 23.85 -19.41 8.61
N VAL A 103 23.22 -18.67 7.69
CA VAL A 103 23.11 -17.21 7.72
C VAL A 103 21.63 -16.85 7.90
N TYR A 104 21.35 -15.94 8.82
CA TYR A 104 20.03 -15.41 9.11
C TYR A 104 19.98 -13.96 8.67
N VAL A 105 18.98 -13.65 7.85
CA VAL A 105 18.73 -12.31 7.35
C VAL A 105 17.30 -11.95 7.70
N PRO A 106 17.06 -11.19 8.77
CA PRO A 106 15.75 -10.61 9.03
C PRO A 106 15.50 -9.43 8.09
N GLY A 107 14.25 -9.26 7.71
CA GLY A 107 13.81 -8.15 6.90
C GLY A 107 12.30 -7.96 6.97
N TRP A 108 11.81 -7.09 6.12
CA TRP A 108 10.38 -6.89 5.91
C TRP A 108 10.11 -6.54 4.47
N GLU A 109 8.88 -6.79 4.05
CA GLU A 109 8.37 -6.39 2.76
C GLU A 109 6.96 -5.81 2.87
N GLU A 110 6.57 -5.03 1.87
CA GLU A 110 5.21 -4.60 1.68
C GLU A 110 4.85 -4.50 0.21
N GLY A 111 3.57 -4.72 -0.07
CA GLY A 111 3.07 -4.76 -1.42
C GLY A 111 1.57 -5.00 -1.47
N PHE A 112 1.10 -5.31 -2.66
CA PHE A 112 -0.31 -5.54 -2.94
C PHE A 112 -0.51 -6.90 -3.59
N SER A 113 -1.57 -7.61 -3.21
CA SER A 113 -2.07 -8.72 -4.01
C SER A 113 -2.62 -8.18 -5.34
N ILE A 114 -2.17 -8.77 -6.45
CA ILE A 114 -2.69 -8.42 -7.78
C ILE A 114 -4.15 -8.84 -7.92
N ALA A 115 -4.53 -9.98 -7.34
CA ALA A 115 -5.87 -10.55 -7.49
C ALA A 115 -6.96 -9.77 -6.74
N THR A 116 -6.62 -9.18 -5.59
CA THR A 116 -7.62 -8.57 -4.69
C THR A 116 -7.38 -7.09 -4.40
N GLY A 117 -6.24 -6.54 -4.82
CA GLY A 117 -5.78 -5.21 -4.41
C GLY A 117 -5.48 -5.09 -2.91
N GLY A 118 -5.41 -6.20 -2.16
CA GLY A 118 -5.14 -6.18 -0.73
C GLY A 118 -3.70 -5.80 -0.43
N TYR A 119 -3.49 -4.82 0.46
CA TYR A 119 -2.16 -4.48 0.95
C TYR A 119 -1.74 -5.43 2.06
N TYR A 120 -0.45 -5.76 2.11
CA TYR A 120 0.18 -6.44 3.23
C TYR A 120 1.51 -5.78 3.56
N ARG A 121 1.92 -5.95 4.82
CA ARG A 121 3.27 -5.73 5.28
C ARG A 121 3.67 -6.92 6.14
N ALA A 122 4.69 -7.65 5.73
CA ALA A 122 5.14 -8.86 6.42
C ALA A 122 6.60 -8.72 6.85
N ASP A 123 6.88 -9.02 8.12
CA ASP A 123 8.25 -9.26 8.59
C ASP A 123 8.63 -10.71 8.25
N TRP A 124 9.88 -10.90 7.82
CA TRP A 124 10.41 -12.21 7.44
C TRP A 124 11.81 -12.44 7.98
N VAL A 125 12.21 -13.72 8.00
CA VAL A 125 13.60 -14.15 8.19
C VAL A 125 13.95 -15.14 7.09
N HIS A 126 14.94 -14.79 6.28
CA HIS A 126 15.60 -15.73 5.37
C HIS A 126 16.70 -16.47 6.09
N ILE A 127 16.69 -17.79 5.97
CA ILE A 127 17.67 -18.69 6.59
C ILE A 127 18.39 -19.43 5.48
N LEU A 128 19.64 -19.07 5.24
CA LEU A 128 20.45 -19.64 4.19
C LEU A 128 21.41 -20.66 4.80
N THR A 129 21.41 -21.89 4.32
CA THR A 129 22.51 -22.83 4.57
C THR A 129 23.46 -22.75 3.39
N ILE A 130 24.70 -22.39 3.66
CA ILE A 130 25.73 -22.19 2.64
C ILE A 130 26.78 -23.29 2.81
N GLU A 131 27.28 -23.85 1.71
CA GLU A 131 28.38 -24.80 1.67
C GLU A 131 29.23 -24.53 0.43
N GLU A 132 30.56 -24.51 0.59
CA GLU A 132 31.50 -24.29 -0.53
C GLU A 132 31.18 -23.05 -1.38
N GLY A 133 30.72 -21.97 -0.73
CA GLY A 133 30.36 -20.71 -1.40
C GLY A 133 29.01 -20.71 -2.12
N GLN A 134 28.23 -21.79 -2.04
CA GLN A 134 26.89 -21.89 -2.64
C GLN A 134 25.80 -22.05 -1.59
N ILE A 135 24.62 -21.49 -1.86
CA ILE A 135 23.43 -21.70 -1.04
C ILE A 135 22.86 -23.08 -1.40
N VAL A 136 22.91 -24.00 -0.44
CA VAL A 136 22.39 -25.37 -0.61
C VAL A 136 20.98 -25.53 -0.06
N ARG A 137 20.55 -24.61 0.84
CA ARG A 137 19.18 -24.54 1.35
C ARG A 137 18.81 -23.10 1.64
N PHE A 138 17.62 -22.70 1.24
CA PHE A 138 17.03 -21.40 1.56
C PHE A 138 15.67 -21.63 2.21
N GLU A 139 15.41 -20.97 3.32
CA GLU A 139 14.13 -21.04 4.02
C GLU A 139 13.64 -19.64 4.31
N GLU A 140 12.40 -19.35 3.99
CA GLU A 140 11.71 -18.12 4.36
C GLU A 140 10.63 -18.42 5.37
N VAL A 141 10.74 -17.80 6.55
CA VAL A 141 9.67 -17.75 7.55
C VAL A 141 9.18 -16.32 7.60
N THR A 142 7.90 -16.12 7.29
CA THR A 142 7.27 -14.80 7.17
C THR A 142 5.98 -14.74 7.98
N ASP A 143 5.50 -13.53 8.27
CA ASP A 143 4.15 -13.32 8.81
C ASP A 143 3.09 -13.62 7.73
N SER A 144 2.86 -14.92 7.53
CA SER A 144 1.88 -15.45 6.59
C SER A 144 0.45 -14.98 6.82
N GLY A 145 0.12 -14.48 8.03
CA GLY A 145 -1.21 -13.97 8.36
C GLY A 145 -1.53 -12.71 7.55
N GLU A 146 -0.60 -11.75 7.50
CA GLU A 146 -0.78 -10.49 6.76
C GLU A 146 -0.93 -10.74 5.25
N ILE A 147 -0.15 -11.67 4.70
CA ILE A 147 -0.23 -12.05 3.27
C ILE A 147 -1.56 -12.76 2.99
N ALA A 148 -1.99 -13.67 3.86
CA ALA A 148 -3.28 -14.35 3.73
C ALA A 148 -4.47 -13.37 3.77
N GLU A 149 -4.43 -12.37 4.66
CA GLU A 149 -5.44 -11.33 4.73
C GLU A 149 -5.48 -10.47 3.46
N ALA A 150 -4.32 -10.15 2.86
CA ALA A 150 -4.27 -9.45 1.58
C ALA A 150 -4.89 -10.29 0.45
N LEU A 151 -4.59 -11.59 0.38
CA LEU A 151 -5.12 -12.50 -0.65
C LEU A 151 -6.62 -12.81 -0.49
N ALA A 152 -7.19 -12.61 0.70
CA ALA A 152 -8.59 -12.90 0.95
C ALA A 152 -9.52 -11.85 0.27
N PRO A 153 -10.65 -12.31 -0.36
CA PRO A 153 -11.91 -11.63 -0.75
C PRO A 153 -12.05 -10.12 -0.81
N ALA A 154 -13.28 -9.62 -0.78
CA ALA A 154 -13.72 -8.47 0.02
C ALA A 154 -15.06 -8.93 0.57
N ASP A 155 -15.35 -8.67 1.84
CA ASP A 155 -16.55 -9.21 2.49
C ASP A 155 -17.49 -8.07 2.89
N PRO A 156 -18.52 -7.79 2.07
CA PRO A 156 -19.45 -6.70 2.35
C PRO A 156 -20.29 -6.94 3.62
N GLU A 157 -20.53 -8.19 4.04
CA GLU A 157 -21.27 -8.44 5.29
C GLU A 157 -20.42 -8.10 6.51
N ARG A 158 -19.12 -8.43 6.48
CA ARG A 158 -18.17 -7.95 7.49
C ARG A 158 -17.99 -6.43 7.42
N GLY A 159 -17.95 -5.87 6.21
CA GLY A 159 -17.89 -4.43 5.96
C GLY A 159 -19.06 -3.67 6.57
N LYS A 160 -20.27 -4.22 6.43
CA LYS A 160 -21.50 -3.68 7.03
C LYS A 160 -21.39 -3.57 8.55
N ALA A 161 -20.83 -4.58 9.21
CA ALA A 161 -20.62 -4.55 10.65
C ALA A 161 -19.68 -3.41 11.07
N TYR A 162 -18.59 -3.20 10.32
CA TYR A 162 -17.64 -2.11 10.55
C TYR A 162 -18.22 -0.72 10.24
N TYR A 163 -19.06 -0.61 9.22
CA TYR A 163 -19.68 0.65 8.80
C TYR A 163 -20.60 1.27 9.85
N THR A 164 -21.06 0.50 10.85
CA THR A 164 -21.91 1.00 11.94
C THR A 164 -21.38 2.25 12.64
N THR A 165 -20.05 2.41 12.71
CA THR A 165 -19.40 3.58 13.30
C THR A 165 -19.32 4.80 12.37
N CYS A 166 -19.53 4.59 11.07
CA CYS A 166 -19.47 5.60 10.02
C CYS A 166 -20.81 6.33 9.85
N LEU A 167 -21.93 5.65 10.14
CA LEU A 167 -23.31 6.11 9.94
C LEU A 167 -23.59 7.51 10.49
N ALA A 168 -23.03 7.83 11.66
CA ALA A 168 -23.29 9.09 12.35
C ALA A 168 -22.82 10.32 11.55
N CYS A 169 -21.79 10.17 10.73
CA CYS A 169 -21.25 11.26 9.91
C CYS A 169 -21.55 11.05 8.42
N HIS A 170 -21.43 9.83 7.90
CA HIS A 170 -21.60 9.57 6.46
C HIS A 170 -23.01 9.15 6.06
N GLY A 171 -23.94 9.02 7.01
CA GLY A 171 -25.33 8.63 6.74
C GLY A 171 -25.54 7.13 6.62
N ALA A 172 -26.81 6.71 6.58
CA ALA A 172 -27.17 5.28 6.56
C ALA A 172 -26.95 4.62 5.20
N GLN A 173 -26.95 5.43 4.15
CA GLN A 173 -26.78 5.06 2.75
C GLN A 173 -25.51 5.69 2.17
N GLY A 174 -24.57 6.14 3.01
CA GLY A 174 -23.35 6.81 2.54
C GLY A 174 -23.61 8.15 1.84
N GLU A 175 -24.74 8.79 2.12
CA GLU A 175 -25.19 10.03 1.49
C GLU A 175 -24.40 11.28 1.94
N GLY A 176 -23.62 11.16 3.01
CA GLY A 176 -22.87 12.25 3.62
C GLY A 176 -23.69 13.11 4.58
N ASN A 177 -23.02 14.06 5.24
CA ASN A 177 -23.64 15.02 6.15
C ASN A 177 -22.97 16.38 5.99
N SER A 178 -23.69 17.33 5.39
CA SER A 178 -23.21 18.68 5.11
C SER A 178 -22.82 19.45 6.38
N ASN A 179 -23.54 19.27 7.48
CA ASN A 179 -23.23 19.93 8.75
C ASN A 179 -21.89 19.47 9.36
N MET A 180 -21.37 18.34 8.90
CA MET A 180 -20.10 17.76 9.37
C MET A 180 -18.99 17.84 8.32
N HIS A 181 -19.25 18.45 7.15
CA HIS A 181 -18.41 18.32 5.95
C HIS A 181 -18.03 16.86 5.64
N ALA A 182 -18.92 15.92 5.99
CA ALA A 182 -18.71 14.51 5.77
C ALA A 182 -19.16 14.17 4.34
N PRO A 183 -18.25 13.75 3.46
CA PRO A 183 -18.59 13.51 2.07
C PRO A 183 -19.51 12.30 1.91
N ARG A 184 -20.25 12.31 0.81
CA ARG A 184 -20.86 11.12 0.23
C ARG A 184 -19.78 10.09 -0.12
N LEU A 185 -20.12 8.81 0.03
CA LEU A 185 -19.22 7.69 -0.23
C LEU A 185 -19.62 6.83 -1.45
N THR A 186 -20.91 6.75 -1.81
CA THR A 186 -21.43 5.76 -2.78
C THR A 186 -20.98 5.97 -4.24
N LEU A 187 -20.58 7.18 -4.62
CA LEU A 187 -20.08 7.49 -5.97
C LEU A 187 -18.56 7.36 -6.12
N GLN A 188 -17.88 6.84 -5.09
CA GLN A 188 -16.43 6.68 -5.10
C GLN A 188 -16.07 5.24 -5.39
N GLU A 189 -15.02 5.07 -6.18
CA GLU A 189 -14.42 3.76 -6.43
C GLU A 189 -13.93 3.13 -5.11
N PRO A 190 -14.15 1.82 -4.89
CA PRO A 190 -13.72 1.14 -3.68
C PRO A 190 -12.23 1.34 -3.36
N GLU A 191 -11.36 1.32 -4.36
CA GLU A 191 -9.92 1.52 -4.22
C GLU A 191 -9.58 2.93 -3.74
N TYR A 192 -10.35 3.94 -4.16
CA TYR A 192 -10.20 5.30 -3.65
C TYR A 192 -10.53 5.34 -2.15
N ILE A 193 -11.67 4.74 -1.75
CA ILE A 193 -12.10 4.69 -0.35
C ILE A 193 -11.03 4.00 0.51
N VAL A 194 -10.55 2.83 0.08
CA VAL A 194 -9.48 2.07 0.77
C VAL A 194 -8.24 2.93 0.93
N ARG A 195 -7.78 3.59 -0.15
CA ARG A 195 -6.60 4.46 -0.10
C ARG A 195 -6.80 5.63 0.86
N GLN A 196 -7.97 6.29 0.85
CA GLN A 196 -8.23 7.40 1.77
C GLN A 196 -8.27 6.94 3.22
N LEU A 197 -8.92 5.83 3.53
CA LEU A 197 -8.92 5.26 4.88
C LEU A 197 -7.50 4.89 5.33
N ARG A 198 -6.69 4.30 4.45
CA ARG A 198 -5.28 4.00 4.75
C ARG A 198 -4.49 5.27 5.03
N HIS A 199 -4.65 6.33 4.22
CA HIS A 199 -3.98 7.60 4.45
C HIS A 199 -4.39 8.25 5.78
N PHE A 200 -5.67 8.18 6.17
CA PHE A 200 -6.10 8.64 7.49
C PHE A 200 -5.51 7.80 8.62
N ARG A 201 -5.51 6.46 8.48
CA ARG A 201 -4.91 5.55 9.48
C ARG A 201 -3.42 5.84 9.70
N GLN A 202 -2.70 6.16 8.62
CA GLN A 202 -1.26 6.43 8.64
C GLN A 202 -0.93 7.91 8.90
N MET A 203 -1.94 8.77 9.12
CA MET A 203 -1.78 10.22 9.27
C MET A 203 -1.10 10.91 8.07
N VAL A 204 -1.17 10.30 6.88
CA VAL A 204 -0.74 10.86 5.58
C VAL A 204 -1.66 12.03 5.18
N ARG A 205 -2.93 11.98 5.60
CA ARG A 205 -3.89 13.10 5.52
C ARG A 205 -4.65 13.25 6.85
N GLY A 206 -5.34 14.37 7.03
CA GLY A 206 -6.08 14.65 8.26
C GLY A 206 -5.16 15.05 9.42
N GLY A 207 -4.13 15.87 9.17
CA GLY A 207 -3.24 16.37 10.22
C GLY A 207 -3.97 17.26 11.24
N VAL A 208 -3.31 17.64 12.34
CA VAL A 208 -3.93 18.40 13.44
C VAL A 208 -4.53 19.76 13.04
N GLN A 209 -4.14 20.29 11.88
CA GLN A 209 -4.65 21.54 11.31
C GLN A 209 -5.88 21.32 10.41
N ASP A 210 -6.14 20.09 9.96
CA ASP A 210 -7.33 19.67 9.22
C ASP A 210 -8.38 19.14 10.20
N PHE A 211 -9.17 20.03 10.81
CA PHE A 211 -10.12 19.67 11.88
C PHE A 211 -11.09 18.55 11.49
N TYR A 212 -11.63 18.59 10.26
CA TYR A 212 -12.57 17.58 9.78
C TYR A 212 -11.86 16.28 9.41
N GLY A 213 -10.72 16.35 8.72
CA GLY A 213 -9.92 15.17 8.38
C GLY A 213 -9.36 14.46 9.61
N TRP A 214 -8.97 15.20 10.65
CA TRP A 214 -8.45 14.64 11.91
C TRP A 214 -9.43 13.66 12.57
N GLN A 215 -10.74 13.93 12.48
CA GLN A 215 -11.77 13.04 13.03
C GLN A 215 -11.75 11.65 12.37
N MET A 216 -11.37 11.58 11.09
CA MET A 216 -11.30 10.33 10.34
C MET A 216 -10.10 9.46 10.72
N ASN A 217 -9.00 10.03 11.22
CA ASN A 217 -7.83 9.25 11.64
C ASN A 217 -8.21 8.21 12.70
N GLY A 218 -8.96 8.62 13.72
CA GLY A 218 -9.42 7.72 14.78
C GLY A 218 -10.39 6.64 14.28
N ARG A 219 -11.26 6.99 13.30
CA ARG A 219 -12.19 6.03 12.69
C ARG A 219 -11.47 5.00 11.84
N ALA A 220 -10.52 5.43 11.01
CA ALA A 220 -9.73 4.55 10.18
C ALA A 220 -8.77 3.65 10.99
N ALA A 221 -8.21 4.19 12.09
CA ALA A 221 -7.36 3.43 13.01
C ALA A 221 -8.12 2.35 13.79
N ALA A 222 -9.43 2.52 14.01
CA ALA A 222 -10.26 1.55 14.73
C ALA A 222 -10.63 0.31 13.88
N LEU A 223 -10.50 0.38 12.55
CA LEU A 223 -10.74 -0.77 11.67
C LEU A 223 -9.60 -1.79 11.80
N PRO A 224 -9.87 -3.11 11.92
CA PRO A 224 -8.82 -4.11 12.11
C PRO A 224 -8.13 -4.48 10.78
N GLY A 225 -6.86 -4.07 10.64
CA GLY A 225 -6.03 -4.43 9.48
C GLY A 225 -6.50 -3.81 8.16
N ASP A 226 -5.79 -4.11 7.07
CA ASP A 226 -6.12 -3.58 5.73
C ASP A 226 -7.36 -4.26 5.13
N ARG A 227 -7.58 -5.54 5.44
CA ARG A 227 -8.78 -6.30 5.08
C ARG A 227 -10.06 -5.54 5.40
N ALA A 228 -10.17 -4.99 6.62
CA ALA A 228 -11.36 -4.26 7.05
C ALA A 228 -11.62 -2.98 6.24
N LEU A 229 -10.58 -2.33 5.70
CA LEU A 229 -10.75 -1.18 4.80
C LEU A 229 -11.46 -1.60 3.52
N ARG A 230 -11.01 -2.72 2.91
CA ARG A 230 -11.61 -3.29 1.70
C ARG A 230 -13.01 -3.82 1.95
N ASP A 231 -13.26 -4.43 3.09
CA ASP A 231 -14.59 -4.90 3.47
C ASP A 231 -15.58 -3.72 3.57
N VAL A 232 -15.20 -2.64 4.26
CA VAL A 232 -16.03 -1.43 4.38
C VAL A 232 -16.27 -0.79 3.02
N ALA A 233 -15.25 -0.68 2.18
CA ALA A 233 -15.39 -0.14 0.82
C ALA A 233 -16.33 -1.01 -0.03
N ALA A 234 -16.18 -2.33 0.02
CA ALA A 234 -17.07 -3.27 -0.65
C ALA A 234 -18.52 -3.18 -0.15
N TYR A 235 -18.73 -2.94 1.15
CA TYR A 235 -20.07 -2.69 1.67
C TYR A 235 -20.65 -1.37 1.14
N ILE A 236 -19.87 -0.29 1.12
CA ILE A 236 -20.31 1.01 0.60
C ILE A 236 -20.73 0.88 -0.87
N ASP A 237 -20.01 0.09 -1.66
CA ASP A 237 -20.34 -0.19 -3.07
C ASP A 237 -21.69 -0.91 -3.25
N THR A 238 -22.22 -1.55 -2.20
CA THR A 238 -23.58 -2.13 -2.24
C THR A 238 -24.70 -1.13 -1.95
N LEU A 239 -24.37 0.08 -1.47
CA LEU A 239 -25.35 1.09 -1.10
C LEU A 239 -25.92 1.78 -2.35
N PRO A 240 -27.18 2.21 -2.31
CA PRO A 240 -27.79 2.85 -3.47
C PRO A 240 -27.16 4.20 -3.76
N ASP A 241 -26.83 4.43 -5.03
CA ASP A 241 -26.47 5.77 -5.49
C ASP A 241 -27.69 6.69 -5.53
N SER A 242 -27.58 7.81 -4.82
CA SER A 242 -28.63 8.83 -4.87
C SER A 242 -28.08 10.24 -4.65
N TYR A 243 -27.71 10.95 -5.71
CA TYR A 243 -27.30 12.35 -5.61
C TYR A 243 -28.22 13.27 -6.40
N GLN A 244 -28.31 14.52 -5.94
CA GLN A 244 -29.01 15.60 -6.62
C GLN A 244 -28.01 16.72 -6.86
N ALA A 245 -28.19 17.44 -7.98
CA ALA A 245 -27.45 18.67 -8.17
C ALA A 245 -27.76 19.64 -7.03
N GLY A 246 -26.70 20.27 -6.55
CA GLY A 246 -26.77 21.27 -5.50
C GLY A 246 -26.54 22.67 -6.06
N GLU A 247 -26.71 23.64 -5.18
CA GLU A 247 -26.28 25.02 -5.40
C GLU A 247 -25.13 25.33 -4.46
N PHE A 248 -24.20 26.17 -4.90
CA PHE A 248 -23.11 26.67 -4.09
C PHE A 248 -22.78 28.11 -4.45
N ASP A 249 -22.25 28.86 -3.50
CA ASP A 249 -21.87 30.25 -3.71
C ASP A 249 -20.68 30.35 -4.67
N GLY A 250 -20.94 30.72 -5.93
CA GLY A 250 -19.95 30.89 -6.99
C GLY A 250 -20.58 30.99 -8.38
N ASP A 251 -19.83 31.52 -9.35
CA ASP A 251 -20.23 31.59 -10.77
C ASP A 251 -19.91 30.26 -11.48
N ALA A 252 -20.95 29.43 -11.65
CA ALA A 252 -20.84 28.14 -12.31
C ALA A 252 -20.36 28.23 -13.77
N SER A 253 -20.70 29.28 -14.52
CA SER A 253 -20.23 29.45 -15.90
C SER A 253 -18.74 29.76 -15.96
N SER A 254 -18.23 30.54 -15.00
CA SER A 254 -16.78 30.73 -14.84
C SER A 254 -16.09 29.47 -14.34
N GLY A 255 -16.72 28.73 -13.42
CA GLY A 255 -16.26 27.45 -12.92
C GLY A 255 -16.10 26.40 -14.01
N GLU A 256 -17.06 26.30 -14.92
CA GLU A 256 -17.04 25.37 -16.04
C GLU A 256 -15.80 25.56 -16.92
N ARG A 257 -15.48 26.82 -17.26
CA ARG A 257 -14.30 27.13 -18.09
C ARG A 257 -13.01 26.67 -17.43
N ILE A 258 -12.87 26.95 -16.14
CA ILE A 258 -11.69 26.55 -15.36
C ILE A 258 -11.63 25.01 -15.27
N TYR A 259 -12.74 24.37 -14.92
CA TYR A 259 -12.82 22.92 -14.77
C TYR A 259 -12.40 22.19 -16.05
N ARG A 260 -12.92 22.62 -17.20
CA ARG A 260 -12.60 22.01 -18.50
C ARG A 260 -11.12 22.14 -18.88
N GLN A 261 -10.46 23.20 -18.45
CA GLN A 261 -9.04 23.47 -18.77
C GLN A 261 -8.07 22.78 -17.80
N THR A 262 -8.45 22.64 -16.54
CA THR A 262 -7.52 22.24 -15.46
C THR A 262 -7.85 20.88 -14.85
N CYS A 263 -9.14 20.53 -14.73
CA CYS A 263 -9.59 19.41 -13.90
C CYS A 263 -10.05 18.20 -14.73
N ALA A 264 -10.71 18.45 -15.87
CA ALA A 264 -11.42 17.43 -16.64
C ALA A 264 -10.52 16.31 -17.19
N ALA A 265 -9.23 16.58 -17.42
CA ALA A 265 -8.27 15.58 -17.91
C ALA A 265 -8.04 14.44 -16.91
N CYS A 266 -8.19 14.71 -15.61
CA CYS A 266 -8.01 13.71 -14.55
C CYS A 266 -9.34 13.28 -13.91
N HIS A 267 -10.28 14.21 -13.73
CA HIS A 267 -11.56 13.92 -13.07
C HIS A 267 -12.70 13.57 -14.02
N GLY A 268 -12.45 13.58 -15.34
CA GLY A 268 -13.48 13.34 -16.35
C GLY A 268 -14.29 14.59 -16.69
N ALA A 269 -15.00 14.56 -17.81
CA ALA A 269 -15.72 15.74 -18.33
C ALA A 269 -16.88 16.16 -17.42
N ARG A 270 -17.44 15.22 -16.68
CA ARG A 270 -18.59 15.37 -15.77
C ARG A 270 -18.20 15.10 -14.32
N ALA A 271 -16.91 15.21 -14.00
CA ALA A 271 -16.38 14.96 -12.67
C ALA A 271 -16.73 13.57 -12.13
N GLU A 272 -16.81 12.58 -13.02
CA GLU A 272 -17.10 11.19 -12.73
C GLU A 272 -15.92 10.41 -12.15
N GLY A 273 -14.71 10.96 -12.20
CA GLY A 273 -13.49 10.28 -11.80
C GLY A 273 -12.93 9.38 -12.90
N LEU A 274 -11.65 9.01 -12.76
CA LEU A 274 -10.95 8.10 -13.67
C LEU A 274 -10.09 7.16 -12.83
N SER A 275 -10.50 5.90 -12.70
CA SER A 275 -9.88 4.89 -11.84
C SER A 275 -8.44 4.61 -12.23
N GLU A 276 -8.13 4.62 -13.53
CA GLU A 276 -6.78 4.40 -14.08
C GLU A 276 -5.80 5.51 -13.67
N LEU A 277 -6.31 6.73 -13.46
CA LEU A 277 -5.54 7.88 -12.98
C LEU A 277 -5.66 8.05 -11.46
N GLN A 278 -6.27 7.07 -10.77
CA GLN A 278 -6.54 7.14 -9.33
C GLN A 278 -7.30 8.40 -8.91
N SER A 279 -8.05 9.01 -9.84
CA SER A 279 -8.69 10.30 -9.65
C SER A 279 -10.15 10.12 -9.22
N PRO A 280 -10.57 10.64 -8.05
CA PRO A 280 -11.91 10.41 -7.53
C PRO A 280 -12.99 11.10 -8.36
N ALA A 281 -14.20 10.56 -8.26
CA ALA A 281 -15.39 11.29 -8.65
C ALA A 281 -15.55 12.54 -7.77
N LEU A 282 -15.92 13.67 -8.36
CA LEU A 282 -16.25 14.89 -7.62
C LEU A 282 -17.73 15.22 -7.69
N ARG A 283 -18.45 14.74 -8.71
CA ARG A 283 -19.89 14.92 -8.84
C ARG A 283 -20.65 14.29 -7.67
N GLY A 284 -21.71 14.96 -7.23
CA GLY A 284 -22.54 14.50 -6.10
C GLY A 284 -21.88 14.64 -4.73
N LEU A 285 -20.66 15.18 -4.64
CA LEU A 285 -20.08 15.65 -3.38
C LEU A 285 -20.69 16.99 -2.98
N GLU A 286 -20.68 17.25 -1.68
CA GLU A 286 -21.21 18.49 -1.10
C GLU A 286 -20.22 19.65 -1.33
N GLY A 287 -20.75 20.85 -1.60
CA GLY A 287 -19.97 22.01 -2.01
C GLY A 287 -18.99 22.49 -0.94
N GLY A 288 -19.41 22.56 0.32
CA GLY A 288 -18.54 22.89 1.45
C GLY A 288 -17.38 21.90 1.62
N TYR A 289 -17.61 20.61 1.43
CA TYR A 289 -16.56 19.60 1.42
C TYR A 289 -15.60 19.80 0.24
N LEU A 290 -16.12 20.02 -0.97
CA LEU A 290 -15.30 20.27 -2.16
C LEU A 290 -14.39 21.49 -1.96
N LEU A 291 -14.96 22.62 -1.53
CA LEU A 291 -14.19 23.84 -1.27
C LEU A 291 -13.11 23.59 -0.20
N LEU A 292 -13.47 22.95 0.92
CA LEU A 292 -12.52 22.57 1.97
C LEU A 292 -11.36 21.72 1.43
N GLN A 293 -11.63 20.75 0.55
CA GLN A 293 -10.57 19.92 -0.02
C GLN A 293 -9.66 20.71 -0.96
N LEU A 294 -10.21 21.60 -1.78
CA LEU A 294 -9.41 22.49 -2.64
C LEU A 294 -8.49 23.39 -1.80
N GLU A 295 -9.01 23.98 -0.72
CA GLU A 295 -8.23 24.79 0.23
C GLU A 295 -7.14 23.97 0.93
N ASN A 296 -7.45 22.73 1.34
CA ASN A 296 -6.48 21.83 1.97
C ASN A 296 -5.36 21.44 1.01
N PHE A 297 -5.64 21.22 -0.28
CA PHE A 297 -4.60 20.99 -1.28
C PHE A 297 -3.79 22.28 -1.55
N ALA A 298 -4.44 23.42 -1.76
CA ALA A 298 -3.76 24.69 -2.02
C ALA A 298 -2.80 25.11 -0.89
N SER A 299 -3.19 24.87 0.36
CA SER A 299 -2.37 25.15 1.55
C SER A 299 -1.32 24.08 1.87
N GLY A 300 -1.38 22.92 1.21
CA GLY A 300 -0.51 21.78 1.49
C GLY A 300 -0.90 20.95 2.71
N LEU A 301 -2.05 21.24 3.36
CA LEU A 301 -2.62 20.38 4.41
C LEU A 301 -2.96 18.97 3.90
N ARG A 302 -3.20 18.83 2.60
CA ARG A 302 -3.39 17.56 1.89
C ARG A 302 -2.45 17.47 0.69
N GLY A 303 -1.90 16.29 0.41
CA GLY A 303 -1.00 16.05 -0.73
C GLY A 303 0.47 16.45 -0.54
N ALA A 304 0.86 16.98 0.62
CA ALA A 304 2.27 17.33 0.88
C ALA A 304 3.10 16.16 1.43
N HIS A 305 2.46 15.12 1.95
CA HIS A 305 3.14 13.96 2.48
C HIS A 305 3.82 13.15 1.35
N PRO A 306 5.06 12.65 1.51
CA PRO A 306 5.76 11.88 0.48
C PRO A 306 4.99 10.65 -0.04
N ASP A 307 4.20 10.04 0.84
CA ASP A 307 3.40 8.85 0.50
C ASP A 307 2.04 9.19 -0.18
N ASP A 308 1.69 10.48 -0.35
CA ASP A 308 0.46 10.92 -1.03
C ASP A 308 0.73 11.38 -2.47
N GLN A 309 1.21 10.47 -3.32
CA GLN A 309 1.58 10.79 -4.71
C GLN A 309 0.42 11.39 -5.51
N ALA A 310 -0.77 10.79 -5.43
CA ALA A 310 -1.98 11.31 -6.08
C ALA A 310 -2.37 12.69 -5.51
N GLY A 311 -2.20 12.91 -4.21
CA GLY A 311 -2.40 14.21 -3.59
C GLY A 311 -1.38 15.25 -4.03
N ALA A 312 -0.13 14.87 -4.29
CA ALA A 312 0.89 15.75 -4.85
C ALA A 312 0.51 16.22 -6.27
N THR A 313 -0.07 15.35 -7.09
CA THR A 313 -0.65 15.74 -8.39
C THR A 313 -1.77 16.76 -8.23
N MET A 314 -2.69 16.55 -7.28
CA MET A 314 -3.75 17.52 -6.99
C MET A 314 -3.21 18.86 -6.50
N ARG A 315 -2.18 18.85 -5.64
CA ARG A 315 -1.51 20.09 -5.22
C ARG A 315 -0.94 20.89 -6.40
N ALA A 316 -0.28 20.21 -7.34
CA ALA A 316 0.23 20.87 -8.53
C ALA A 316 -0.90 21.47 -9.38
N ALA A 317 -2.05 20.78 -9.49
CA ALA A 317 -3.22 21.32 -10.17
C ALA A 317 -3.79 22.58 -9.47
N MET A 318 -3.66 22.68 -8.14
CA MET A 318 -4.10 23.84 -7.38
C MET A 318 -3.25 25.10 -7.59
N GLU A 319 -2.02 24.99 -8.08
CA GLU A 319 -1.18 26.17 -8.39
C GLU A 319 -1.78 27.04 -9.50
N VAL A 320 -2.69 26.46 -10.32
CA VAL A 320 -3.40 27.15 -11.40
C VAL A 320 -4.59 27.98 -10.88
N LEU A 321 -5.12 27.64 -9.70
CA LEU A 321 -6.25 28.35 -9.09
C LEU A 321 -5.70 29.51 -8.24
N ASP A 322 -5.89 30.73 -8.73
CA ASP A 322 -5.25 31.95 -8.19
C ASP A 322 -5.98 32.58 -7.00
N SER A 323 -7.16 32.08 -6.64
CA SER A 323 -8.03 32.73 -5.65
C SER A 323 -9.08 31.80 -5.06
N GLU A 324 -9.56 32.15 -3.86
CA GLU A 324 -10.73 31.52 -3.23
C GLU A 324 -11.98 31.61 -4.12
N GLN A 325 -12.15 32.73 -4.84
CA GLN A 325 -13.27 32.90 -5.76
C GLN A 325 -13.20 31.91 -6.93
N ALA A 326 -12.00 31.61 -7.46
CA ALA A 326 -11.85 30.58 -8.49
C ALA A 326 -12.23 29.19 -7.97
N MET A 327 -11.84 28.85 -6.74
CA MET A 327 -12.23 27.59 -6.08
C MET A 327 -13.75 27.50 -5.86
N LYS A 328 -14.39 28.59 -5.42
CA LYS A 328 -15.84 28.71 -5.30
C LYS A 328 -16.57 28.53 -6.62
N ASN A 329 -16.08 29.17 -7.69
CA ASN A 329 -16.64 29.04 -9.03
C ASN A 329 -16.58 27.59 -9.54
N VAL A 330 -15.41 26.94 -9.44
CA VAL A 330 -15.24 25.53 -9.82
C VAL A 330 -16.14 24.62 -8.99
N THR A 331 -16.22 24.86 -7.68
CA THR A 331 -17.12 24.12 -6.79
C THR A 331 -18.58 24.26 -7.23
N SER A 332 -19.04 25.50 -7.51
CA SER A 332 -20.39 25.80 -8.00
C SER A 332 -20.70 25.06 -9.30
N TYR A 333 -19.75 24.97 -10.24
CA TYR A 333 -19.90 24.14 -11.42
C TYR A 333 -20.04 22.65 -11.09
N ILE A 334 -19.12 22.08 -10.29
CA ILE A 334 -19.12 20.63 -9.98
C ILE A 334 -20.42 20.21 -9.31
N VAL A 335 -20.92 20.97 -8.33
CA VAL A 335 -22.16 20.63 -7.62
C VAL A 335 -23.40 20.74 -8.51
N SER A 336 -23.35 21.57 -9.56
CA SER A 336 -24.46 21.73 -10.50
C SER A 336 -24.64 20.53 -11.45
N LEU A 337 -23.63 19.65 -11.53
CA LEU A 337 -23.66 18.49 -12.42
C LEU A 337 -24.70 17.46 -11.94
N THR A 338 -25.64 17.11 -12.82
CA THR A 338 -26.64 16.06 -12.56
C THR A 338 -26.22 14.72 -13.17
N ALA A 339 -26.83 13.64 -12.69
CA ALA A 339 -26.79 12.33 -13.37
C ALA A 339 -27.46 12.36 -14.75
N ALA A 340 -28.47 13.22 -14.92
CA ALA A 340 -29.42 13.20 -16.03
C ALA A 340 -28.97 14.05 -17.23
N GLU A 341 -27.87 13.66 -17.87
CA GLU A 341 -27.58 14.03 -19.27
C GLU A 341 -26.94 12.81 -19.93
N VAL A 342 -27.73 11.74 -20.06
CA VAL A 342 -27.40 10.61 -20.92
C VAL A 342 -28.14 10.87 -22.23
N LEU A 343 -27.41 11.38 -23.22
CA LEU A 343 -27.75 11.29 -24.64
C LEU A 343 -26.50 10.93 -25.43
#